data_AF-A0A9P5R400-F1
#
_entry.id   AF-A0A9P5R400-F1
#
_cell.length_a   1.000
_cell.length_b   1.000
_cell.length_c   1.000
_cell.angle_alpha   90.00
_cell.angle_beta   90.00
_cell.angle_gamma   90.00
#
_symmetry.space_group_name_H-M   'P 1'
#
loop_
_entity.id
_entity.type
_entity.pdbx_description
1 polymer ?
#
loop_
_entity_poly.entity_id
_entity_poly.type
_entity_poly.pdbx_seq_one_letter_code
_entity_poly.pdbx_strand_id
1 'polypeptide(L)'
;MSNIGYPQTGITADEFYSKSVKEADAGKRRRLFADARQSNICLYQIYVLAAEVEEHWRSDTDHIKAILSRGVTVFKNPQGQGAHCHKVSNDTWKQQATDAERHGYPKTATALREVVARNC
;
A
#
# COMPACT_ATOMS: atom_id res chain seq x y z
N MET A 1 -32.13 16.64 -5.64
CA MET A 1 -30.72 16.59 -5.20
C MET A 1 -30.30 15.13 -5.24
N SER A 2 -29.62 14.70 -6.31
CA SER A 2 -29.12 13.32 -6.36
C SER A 2 -27.99 13.18 -5.36
N ASN A 3 -28.25 12.48 -4.25
CA ASN A 3 -27.21 11.77 -3.54
C ASN A 3 -26.59 10.82 -4.56
N ILE A 4 -25.48 11.23 -5.17
CA ILE A 4 -24.55 10.31 -5.80
C ILE A 4 -24.04 9.47 -4.63
N GLY A 5 -24.73 8.37 -4.36
CA GLY A 5 -24.29 7.36 -3.44
C GLY A 5 -22.92 6.92 -3.92
N TYR A 6 -21.88 7.37 -3.23
CA TYR A 6 -20.59 6.71 -3.31
C TYR A 6 -20.89 5.24 -3.03
N PRO A 7 -20.68 4.34 -4.01
CA PRO A 7 -21.03 2.96 -3.79
C PRO A 7 -20.27 2.47 -2.56
N GLN A 8 -20.99 1.93 -1.59
CA GLN A 8 -20.45 1.24 -0.41
C GLN A 8 -19.72 -0.08 -0.80
N THR A 9 -19.25 -0.22 -2.03
CA THR A 9 -18.51 -1.38 -2.53
C THR A 9 -17.02 -1.08 -2.47
N GLY A 10 -16.51 -0.87 -1.25
CA GLY A 10 -15.08 -0.73 -1.06
C GLY A 10 -14.40 -2.09 -1.15
N ILE A 11 -13.38 -2.25 -1.98
CA ILE A 11 -12.58 -3.49 -2.01
C ILE A 11 -11.76 -3.61 -0.72
N THR A 12 -11.79 -4.76 -0.06
CA THR A 12 -10.98 -4.98 1.15
C THR A 12 -9.49 -5.16 0.79
N ALA A 13 -8.61 -5.06 1.79
CA ALA A 13 -7.18 -5.32 1.58
C ALA A 13 -6.90 -6.74 1.05
N ASP A 14 -7.60 -7.73 1.60
CA ASP A 14 -7.47 -9.13 1.20
C ASP A 14 -8.01 -9.37 -0.21
N GLU A 15 -9.15 -8.74 -0.55
CA GLU A 15 -9.69 -8.80 -1.91
C GLU A 15 -8.76 -8.13 -2.91
N PHE A 16 -8.19 -6.96 -2.56
CA PHE A 16 -7.19 -6.28 -3.37
C PHE A 16 -6.00 -7.20 -3.64
N TYR A 17 -5.42 -7.77 -2.60
CA TYR A 17 -4.25 -8.63 -2.74
C TYR A 17 -4.57 -9.87 -3.57
N SER A 18 -5.63 -10.62 -3.21
CA SER A 18 -6.06 -11.84 -3.90
C SER A 18 -6.39 -11.62 -5.38
N LYS A 19 -7.03 -10.50 -5.73
CA LYS A 19 -7.31 -10.15 -7.13
C LYS A 19 -6.05 -9.71 -7.86
N SER A 20 -5.18 -8.91 -7.22
CA SER A 20 -4.02 -8.33 -7.90
C SER A 20 -2.91 -9.33 -8.16
N VAL A 21 -2.68 -10.31 -7.29
CA VAL A 21 -1.70 -11.39 -7.54
C VAL A 21 -2.14 -12.31 -8.69
N LYS A 22 -3.45 -12.40 -8.98
CA LYS A 22 -4.00 -13.21 -10.08
C LYS A 22 -4.19 -12.43 -11.38
N GLU A 23 -4.00 -11.12 -11.36
CA GLU A 23 -4.24 -10.25 -12.50
C GLU A 23 -2.93 -9.95 -13.22
N ALA A 24 -2.78 -10.45 -14.45
CA ALA A 24 -1.58 -10.27 -15.26
C ALA A 24 -1.46 -8.86 -15.87
N ASP A 25 -2.56 -8.14 -16.03
CA ASP A 25 -2.58 -6.78 -16.56
C ASP A 25 -2.15 -5.73 -15.51
N ALA A 26 -1.04 -5.04 -15.76
CA ALA A 26 -0.52 -4.02 -14.86
C ALA A 26 -1.45 -2.81 -14.70
N GLY A 27 -2.19 -2.43 -15.75
CA GLY A 27 -3.15 -1.34 -15.70
C GLY A 27 -4.32 -1.65 -14.77
N LYS A 28 -4.81 -2.90 -14.80
CA LYS A 28 -5.87 -3.35 -13.88
C LYS A 28 -5.38 -3.45 -12.44
N ARG A 29 -4.16 -3.95 -12.18
CA ARG A 29 -3.57 -3.94 -10.83
C ARG A 29 -3.47 -2.52 -10.25
N ARG A 30 -3.05 -1.54 -11.07
CA ARG A 30 -3.02 -0.13 -10.65
C ARG A 30 -4.39 0.43 -10.31
N ARG A 31 -5.44 0.05 -11.06
CA ARG A 31 -6.83 0.41 -10.75
C ARG A 31 -7.29 -0.22 -9.44
N LEU A 32 -7.05 -1.52 -9.26
CA LEU A 32 -7.34 -2.22 -8.00
C LEU A 32 -6.65 -1.56 -6.81
N PHE A 33 -5.40 -1.13 -6.95
CA PHE A 33 -4.68 -0.39 -5.91
C PHE A 33 -5.28 0.99 -5.64
N ALA A 34 -5.71 1.71 -6.68
CA ALA A 34 -6.38 3.00 -6.51
C ALA A 34 -7.71 2.84 -5.76
N ASP A 35 -8.51 1.86 -6.16
CA ASP A 35 -9.80 1.54 -5.55
C ASP A 35 -9.61 1.11 -4.10
N ALA A 36 -8.62 0.27 -3.80
CA ALA A 36 -8.31 -0.20 -2.45
C ALA A 36 -7.90 0.95 -1.52
N ARG A 37 -7.09 1.89 -2.01
CA ARG A 37 -6.71 3.08 -1.22
C ARG A 37 -7.89 4.00 -0.96
N GLN A 38 -8.76 4.19 -1.94
CA GLN A 38 -9.96 5.01 -1.77
C GLN A 38 -10.97 4.36 -0.81
N SER A 39 -11.05 3.03 -0.84
CA SER A 39 -11.93 2.24 0.03
C SER A 39 -11.41 2.17 1.47
N ASN A 40 -10.09 2.22 1.66
CA ASN A 40 -9.42 2.01 2.94
C ASN A 40 -8.42 3.15 3.21
N ILE A 41 -8.90 4.40 3.22
CA ILE A 41 -8.05 5.60 3.27
C ILE A 41 -7.08 5.58 4.47
N CYS A 42 -7.49 5.02 5.61
CA CYS A 42 -6.67 4.94 6.82
C CYS A 42 -5.91 3.63 7.01
N LEU A 43 -5.92 2.73 6.02
CA LEU A 43 -5.24 1.43 6.10
C LEU A 43 -3.88 1.50 5.39
N TYR A 44 -2.83 1.68 6.17
CA TYR A 44 -1.47 1.84 5.64
C TYR A 44 -0.92 0.55 4.99
N GLN A 45 -1.38 -0.63 5.43
CA GLN A 45 -0.96 -1.93 4.92
C GLN A 45 -1.25 -2.08 3.42
N ILE A 46 -2.22 -1.36 2.86
CA ILE A 46 -2.52 -1.37 1.41
C ILE A 46 -1.29 -1.01 0.57
N TYR A 47 -0.42 -0.13 1.07
CA TYR A 47 0.82 0.24 0.37
C TYR A 47 1.88 -0.87 0.43
N VAL A 48 1.93 -1.63 1.53
CA VAL A 48 2.84 -2.78 1.67
C VAL A 48 2.37 -3.92 0.77
N LEU A 49 1.08 -4.26 0.82
CA LEU A 49 0.49 -5.29 -0.03
C LEU A 49 0.64 -4.95 -1.53
N ALA A 50 0.51 -3.67 -1.90
CA ALA A 50 0.75 -3.24 -3.28
C ALA A 50 2.21 -3.44 -3.71
N ALA A 51 3.17 -3.16 -2.82
CA ALA A 51 4.57 -3.43 -3.07
C ALA A 51 4.87 -4.93 -3.21
N GLU A 52 4.28 -5.78 -2.36
CA GLU A 52 4.38 -7.25 -2.46
C GLU A 52 3.81 -7.76 -3.80
N VAL A 53 2.66 -7.22 -4.24
CA VAL A 53 2.07 -7.52 -5.56
C VAL A 53 3.02 -7.11 -6.70
N GLU A 54 3.64 -5.95 -6.63
CA GLU A 54 4.59 -5.51 -7.66
C GLU A 54 5.85 -6.37 -7.67
N GLU A 55 6.35 -6.79 -6.51
CA GLU A 55 7.46 -7.75 -6.41
C GLU A 55 7.09 -9.11 -7.01
N HIS A 56 5.89 -9.63 -6.74
CA HIS A 56 5.37 -10.85 -7.34
C HIS A 56 5.43 -10.81 -8.87
N TRP A 57 5.07 -9.67 -9.47
CA TRP A 57 5.12 -9.44 -10.91
C TRP A 57 6.49 -8.97 -11.44
N ARG A 58 7.54 -9.10 -10.61
CA ARG A 58 8.94 -8.78 -10.95
C ARG A 58 9.18 -7.32 -11.32
N SER A 59 8.39 -6.40 -10.77
CA SER A 59 8.65 -4.97 -10.89
C SER A 59 10.02 -4.61 -10.29
N ASP A 60 10.57 -3.50 -10.77
CA ASP A 60 11.84 -3.00 -10.27
C ASP A 60 11.73 -2.49 -8.83
N THR A 61 12.88 -2.45 -8.15
CA THR A 61 12.95 -2.01 -6.75
C THR A 61 12.58 -0.53 -6.61
N ASP A 62 12.79 0.28 -7.66
CA ASP A 62 12.49 1.71 -7.62
C ASP A 62 10.98 1.98 -7.64
N HIS A 63 10.20 1.22 -8.41
CA HIS A 63 8.75 1.26 -8.40
C HIS A 63 8.19 0.84 -7.05
N ILE A 64 8.71 -0.25 -6.49
CA ILE A 64 8.39 -0.72 -5.14
C ILE A 64 8.66 0.40 -4.11
N LYS A 65 9.84 1.03 -4.15
CA LYS A 65 10.20 2.16 -3.28
C LYS A 65 9.27 3.35 -3.46
N ALA A 66 8.81 3.64 -4.67
CA ALA A 66 7.89 4.76 -4.93
C ALA A 66 6.52 4.52 -4.27
N ILE A 67 5.99 3.30 -4.34
CA ILE A 67 4.73 2.92 -3.68
C ILE A 67 4.89 3.06 -2.16
N LEU A 68 5.94 2.47 -1.59
CA LEU A 68 6.20 2.46 -0.16
C LEU A 68 6.46 3.87 0.38
N SER A 69 7.25 4.69 -0.35
CA SER A 69 7.51 6.08 0.01
C SER A 69 6.22 6.89 0.09
N ARG A 70 5.32 6.71 -0.87
CA ARG A 70 4.00 7.37 -0.83
C ARG A 70 3.22 6.97 0.43
N GLY A 71 3.19 5.67 0.76
CA GLY A 71 2.54 5.19 1.98
C GLY A 71 3.12 5.82 3.25
N VAL A 72 4.44 5.74 3.41
CA VAL A 72 5.15 6.31 4.58
C VAL A 72 4.92 7.82 4.69
N THR A 73 5.03 8.58 3.60
CA THR A 73 4.78 10.02 3.60
C THR A 73 3.34 10.35 4.01
N VAL A 74 2.36 9.65 3.44
CA VAL A 74 0.93 9.87 3.74
C VAL A 74 0.65 9.65 5.23
N PHE A 75 1.16 8.57 5.81
CA PHE A 75 0.88 8.23 7.22
C PHE A 75 1.86 8.88 8.22
N LYS A 76 2.90 9.58 7.76
CA LYS A 76 3.71 10.49 8.59
C LYS A 76 2.93 11.77 8.93
N ASN A 77 2.15 12.28 7.98
CA ASN A 77 1.26 13.43 8.19
C ASN A 77 -0.11 13.24 7.52
N PRO A 78 -1.03 12.47 8.14
CA PRO A 78 -2.31 12.12 7.53
C PRO A 78 -3.31 13.28 7.42
N GLN A 79 -3.04 14.42 8.06
CA GLN A 79 -3.97 15.57 8.13
C GLN A 79 -4.34 16.15 6.75
N GLY A 80 -3.52 15.91 5.72
CA GLY A 80 -3.80 16.34 4.34
C GLY A 80 -4.74 15.43 3.53
N GLN A 81 -5.18 14.29 4.06
CA GLN A 81 -5.98 13.29 3.32
C GLN A 81 -7.49 13.46 3.48
N GLY A 82 -7.97 14.45 4.23
CA GLY A 82 -9.41 14.65 4.50
C GLY A 82 -10.04 13.58 5.41
N ALA A 83 -9.30 12.52 5.77
CA ALA A 83 -9.67 11.51 6.75
C ALA A 83 -8.79 11.66 8.00
N HIS A 84 -9.40 11.51 9.19
CA HIS A 84 -8.71 11.59 10.48
C HIS A 84 -7.90 10.31 10.78
N CYS A 85 -7.02 9.90 9.87
CA CYS A 85 -6.20 8.71 10.04
C CYS A 85 -5.13 8.92 11.11
N HIS A 86 -4.76 7.84 11.80
CA HIS A 86 -3.67 7.88 12.77
C HIS A 86 -2.31 7.88 12.07
N LYS A 87 -1.33 8.54 12.69
CA LYS A 87 0.06 8.44 12.28
C LYS A 87 0.56 7.02 12.52
N VAL A 88 1.36 6.50 11.59
CA VAL A 88 1.99 5.18 11.72
C VAL A 88 3.43 5.39 12.17
N SER A 89 3.85 4.70 13.23
CA SER A 89 5.19 4.85 13.78
C SER A 89 6.24 4.16 12.88
N ASN A 90 7.49 4.61 12.98
CA ASN A 90 8.60 3.98 12.27
C ASN A 90 8.77 2.50 12.66
N ASP A 91 8.48 2.15 13.91
CA ASP A 91 8.59 0.76 14.37
C ASP A 91 7.50 -0.12 13.78
N THR A 92 6.28 0.39 13.59
CA THR A 92 5.24 -0.32 12.84
C THR A 92 5.69 -0.58 11.40
N TRP A 93 6.29 0.39 10.72
CA TRP A 93 6.81 0.18 9.37
C TRP A 93 7.97 -0.82 9.31
N LYS A 94 8.87 -0.81 10.30
CA LYS A 94 9.93 -1.83 10.42
C LYS A 94 9.36 -3.23 10.66
N GLN A 95 8.28 -3.33 11.43
CA GLN A 95 7.58 -4.60 11.64
C GLN A 95 6.98 -5.09 10.32
N GLN A 96 6.32 -4.24 9.54
CA GLN A 96 5.81 -4.61 8.20
C GLN A 96 6.92 -5.08 7.25
N ALA A 97 8.12 -4.49 7.32
CA ALA A 97 9.24 -4.98 6.53
C ALA A 97 9.65 -6.40 6.94
N THR A 98 9.62 -6.69 8.24
CA THR A 98 9.86 -8.05 8.77
C THR A 98 8.78 -9.03 8.32
N ASP A 99 7.52 -8.61 8.31
CA ASP A 99 6.39 -9.44 7.89
C ASP A 99 6.47 -9.73 6.38
N ALA A 100 6.77 -8.73 5.55
CA ALA A 100 6.98 -8.92 4.10
C ALA A 100 8.12 -9.91 3.79
N GLU A 101 9.23 -9.84 4.54
CA GLU A 101 10.33 -10.80 4.41
C GLU A 101 9.88 -12.23 4.76
N ARG A 102 9.08 -12.40 5.82
CA ARG A 102 8.49 -13.70 6.21
C ARG A 102 7.50 -14.22 5.18
N HIS A 103 6.81 -13.34 4.48
CA HIS A 103 5.90 -13.70 3.37
C HIS A 103 6.64 -14.06 2.07
N GLY A 104 7.97 -13.90 2.02
CA GLY A 104 8.77 -14.19 0.83
C GLY A 104 8.95 -13.01 -0.13
N TYR A 105 8.78 -11.78 0.36
CA TYR A 105 8.94 -10.53 -0.40
C TYR A 105 10.17 -9.71 0.08
N PRO A 106 11.41 -10.23 -0.11
CA PRO A 106 12.62 -9.60 0.41
C PRO A 106 12.94 -8.26 -0.24
N LYS A 107 12.52 -8.00 -1.50
CA LYS A 107 12.75 -6.68 -2.11
C LYS A 107 11.87 -5.63 -1.47
N THR A 108 10.60 -5.96 -1.22
CA THR A 108 9.65 -5.11 -0.50
C THR A 108 10.14 -4.81 0.91
N ALA A 109 10.60 -5.84 1.63
CA ALA A 109 11.19 -5.68 2.96
C ALA A 109 12.40 -4.72 2.95
N THR A 110 13.35 -4.95 2.04
CA THR A 110 14.56 -4.13 1.91
C THR A 110 14.22 -2.69 1.53
N ALA A 111 13.36 -2.51 0.52
CA ALA A 111 12.88 -1.21 0.09
C ALA A 111 12.17 -0.46 1.22
N LEU A 112 11.31 -1.13 2.00
CA LEU A 112 10.60 -0.51 3.11
C LEU A 112 11.56 -0.05 4.21
N ARG A 113 12.56 -0.88 4.57
CA ARG A 113 13.60 -0.49 5.54
C ARG A 113 14.36 0.76 5.08
N GLU A 114 14.75 0.82 3.82
CA GLU A 114 15.41 2.00 3.25
C GLU A 114 14.52 3.25 3.28
N VAL A 115 13.25 3.11 2.86
CA VAL A 115 12.30 4.23 2.83
C VAL A 115 12.07 4.78 4.23
N VAL A 116 11.90 3.92 5.22
CA VAL A 116 11.73 4.33 6.62
C VAL A 116 12.98 5.06 7.11
N ALA A 117 14.17 4.51 6.88
CA ALA A 117 15.42 5.13 7.30
C ALA A 117 15.64 6.53 6.71
N ARG A 118 15.22 6.77 5.46
CA ARG A 118 15.30 8.09 4.80
C ARG A 118 14.24 9.09 5.30
N ASN A 119 13.16 8.60 5.89
CA ASN A 119 12.06 9.43 6.39
C ASN A 119 12.11 9.63 7.92
N CYS A 120 13.12 9.09 8.60
CA CYS A 120 13.43 9.35 10.01
C CYS A 120 13.99 10.76 10.21
#